data_AF-A0RX96-F1
#
_entry.id   AF-A0RX96-F1
#
_cell.length_a   1.000
_cell.length_b   1.000
_cell.length_c   1.000
_cell.angle_alpha   90.00
_cell.angle_beta   90.00
_cell.angle_gamma   90.00
#
_symmetry.space_group_name_H-M   'P 1'
#
loop_
_entity.id
_entity.type
_entity.pdbx_description
1 polymer ?
#
loop_
_entity_poly.entity_id
_entity_poly.type
_entity_poly.pdbx_seq_one_letter_code
_entity_poly.pdbx_strand_id
1 'polypeptide(L)' 'MDVFRPSEDVPPVMEDTIKMGPKVVWLQEGIHNTAAEEAARKSGIEVVFNRCMMAEHRRLF' A
#
# COMPACT_ATOMS: atom_id res chain seq x y z
N MET A 1 1.44 -3.07 -6.82
CA MET A 1 2.09 -1.75 -6.96
C MET A 1 2.76 -1.45 -5.64
N ASP A 2 4.03 -1.05 -5.67
CA ASP A 2 4.83 -0.83 -4.47
C ASP A 2 5.04 0.67 -4.26
N VAL A 3 4.74 1.17 -3.05
CA VAL A 3 4.81 2.58 -2.72
C VAL A 3 5.95 2.83 -1.74
N PHE A 4 6.95 3.60 -2.20
CA PHE A 4 8.13 4.03 -1.45
C PHE A 4 8.08 5.56 -1.23
N ARG A 5 6.96 6.06 -0.71
CA ARG A 5 6.72 7.48 -0.49
C ARG A 5 6.35 7.75 0.97
N PRO A 6 6.72 8.91 1.55
CA PRO A 6 6.28 9.28 2.89
C PRO A 6 4.75 9.18 3.06
N SER A 7 4.27 8.92 4.27
CA SER A 7 2.84 8.73 4.57
C SER A 7 1.93 9.89 4.13
N GLU A 8 2.48 11.11 4.07
CA GLU A 8 1.80 12.32 3.60
C GLU A 8 1.52 12.31 2.08
N ASP A 9 2.36 11.61 1.30
CA ASP A 9 2.23 11.48 -0.15
C ASP A 9 1.39 10.26 -0.55
N VAL A 10 0.96 9.43 0.41
CA VAL A 10 0.17 8.22 0.12
C VAL A 10 -1.21 8.54 -0.46
N PRO A 11 -1.97 9.55 0.02
CA PRO A 11 -3.29 9.84 -0.55
C PRO A 11 -3.29 10.11 -2.07
N PRO A 12 -2.47 11.02 -2.63
CA PRO A 12 -2.47 11.25 -4.07
C PRO A 12 -1.98 10.03 -4.86
N VAL A 13 -0.98 9.30 -4.34
CA VAL A 13 -0.53 8.05 -4.97
C VAL A 13 -1.65 7.00 -4.99
N MET A 14 -2.44 6.92 -3.91
CA MET A 14 -3.52 5.96 -3.81
C MET A 14 -4.67 6.26 -4.78
N GLU A 15 -5.00 7.53 -5.00
CA GLU A 15 -6.00 7.91 -6.02
C GLU A 15 -5.60 7.44 -7.41
N ASP A 16 -4.34 7.64 -7.80
CA ASP A 16 -3.84 7.15 -9.08
C ASP A 16 -3.76 5.63 -9.14
N THR A 17 -3.41 5.00 -8.01
CA THR A 17 -3.39 3.55 -7.87
C THR A 17 -4.79 2.96 -8.06
N ILE A 18 -5.83 3.57 -7.48
CA ILE A 18 -7.22 3.15 -7.65
C ILE A 18 -7.64 3.22 -9.12
N LYS A 19 -7.24 4.27 -9.85
CA LYS A 19 -7.51 4.38 -11.30
C LYS A 19 -6.84 3.28 -12.13
N MET A 20 -5.65 2.84 -11.73
CA MET A 20 -4.95 1.73 -12.39
C MET A 20 -5.58 0.36 -12.10
N GLY A 21 -6.30 0.23 -10.98
CA GLY A 21 -6.99 -1.00 -10.59
C GLY A 21 -6.08 -2.21 -10.36
N PRO A 22 -4.91 -2.10 -9.69
CA PRO A 22 -4.13 -3.28 -9.33
C PRO A 22 -4.89 -4.14 -8.32
N LYS A 23 -4.62 -5.44 -8.31
CA LYS A 23 -5.22 -6.34 -7.30
C LYS A 23 -4.68 -6.09 -5.89
N VAL A 24 -3.40 -5.77 -5.79
CA VAL A 24 -2.67 -5.61 -4.52
C VAL A 24 -1.76 -4.38 -4.55
N VAL A 25 -1.78 -3.63 -3.46
CA VAL A 25 -0.91 -2.49 -3.17
C VAL A 25 -0.09 -2.79 -1.94
N TRP A 26 1.22 -2.53 -2.01
CA TRP A 26 2.15 -2.73 -0.92
C TRP A 26 2.76 -1.40 -0.47
N LEU A 27 2.52 -1.02 0.79
CA LEU A 27 3.16 0.12 1.45
C LEU A 27 4.28 -0.41 2.35
N GLN A 28 5.48 0.14 2.18
CA GLN A 28 6.64 -0.25 3.00
C GLN A 28 6.44 0.04 4.49
N GLU A 29 7.32 -0.53 5.30
CA GLU A 29 7.39 -0.27 6.74
C GLU A 29 7.55 1.23 7.05
N GLY A 30 6.80 1.72 8.02
CA GLY A 30 6.74 3.14 8.38
C GLY A 30 5.83 3.99 7.51
N ILE A 31 5.29 3.44 6.40
CA ILE A 31 4.30 4.12 5.55
C ILE A 31 2.90 3.61 5.93
N HIS A 32 2.07 4.51 6.46
CA HIS A 32 0.69 4.20 6.86
C HIS A 32 -0.21 5.39 6.61
N ASN A 33 -1.37 5.15 6.01
CA ASN A 33 -2.40 6.15 5.84
C ASN A 33 -3.79 5.49 5.82
N THR A 34 -4.50 5.60 6.92
CA THR A 34 -5.80 4.94 7.12
C THR A 34 -6.83 5.35 6.05
N ALA A 35 -6.85 6.62 5.65
CA ALA A 35 -7.81 7.10 4.65
C ALA A 35 -7.53 6.50 3.26
N ALA A 36 -6.27 6.41 2.86
CA ALA A 36 -5.86 5.78 1.62
C ALA A 36 -6.15 4.27 1.61
N GLU A 37 -5.89 3.59 2.73
CA GLU A 37 -6.20 2.17 2.89
C GLU A 37 -7.71 1.89 2.77
N GLU A 38 -8.55 2.70 3.40
CA GLU A 38 -10.00 2.59 3.25
C GLU A 38 -10.47 2.83 1.82
N ALA A 39 -9.92 3.85 1.14
CA ALA A 39 -10.28 4.17 -0.24
C ALA A 39 -9.95 3.03 -1.20
N ALA A 40 -8.77 2.41 -1.04
CA ALA A 40 -8.37 1.26 -1.84
C ALA A 40 -9.23 0.02 -1.55
N ARG A 41 -9.51 -0.28 -0.28
CA ARG A 41 -10.38 -1.40 0.10
C ARG A 41 -11.81 -1.25 -0.45
N LYS A 42 -12.38 -0.04 -0.40
CA LYS A 42 -13.69 0.27 -1.02
C LYS A 42 -13.69 0.07 -2.53
N SER A 43 -12.52 0.24 -3.16
CA SER A 43 -12.33 0.02 -4.59
C SER A 43 -12.00 -1.44 -4.95
N GLY A 44 -12.05 -2.36 -3.97
CA GLY A 44 -11.77 -3.78 -4.18
C GLY A 44 -10.28 -4.13 -4.28
N ILE A 45 -9.40 -3.22 -3.87
CA ILE A 45 -7.95 -3.38 -3.90
C ILE A 45 -7.47 -3.84 -2.52
N GLU A 46 -6.67 -4.91 -2.49
CA GLU A 46 -6.04 -5.37 -1.25
C GLU A 46 -4.82 -4.51 -0.92
N VAL A 47 -4.75 -4.01 0.31
CA VAL A 47 -3.64 -3.16 0.76
C VAL A 47 -2.87 -3.86 1.87
N VAL A 48 -1.60 -4.12 1.60
CA VAL A 48 -0.61 -4.55 2.59
C VAL A 48 0.17 -3.32 2.99
N PHE A 49 0.20 -2.99 4.28
CA PHE A 49 0.87 -1.80 4.79
C PHE A 49 1.81 -2.15 5.95
N ASN A 50 2.75 -1.24 6.22
CA ASN A 50 3.72 -1.34 7.30
C ASN A 50 4.48 -2.69 7.33
N ARG A 51 4.85 -3.20 6.14
CA ARG A 51 5.55 -4.48 6.00
C ARG A 51 6.79 -4.30 5.12
N CYS A 52 7.94 -4.72 5.62
CA CYS A 52 9.15 -4.82 4.82
C CYS A 52 9.16 -6.13 4.02
N MET A 53 9.35 -6.06 2.70
CA MET A 53 9.42 -7.25 1.83
C MET A 53 10.54 -8.21 2.23
N MET A 54 11.71 -7.69 2.62
CA MET A 54 12.83 -8.53 3.06
C MET A 54 12.52 -9.26 4.37
N ALA A 55 11.86 -8.58 5.32
CA ALA A 55 11.47 -9.18 6.58
C ALA A 55 10.41 -10.28 6.38
N GLU A 56 9.40 -10.03 5.53
CA GLU A 56 8.40 -11.05 5.19
C GLU A 56 9.00 -12.23 4.44
N HIS A 57 9.93 -12.00 3.51
CA HIS A 57 10.62 -13.09 2.81
C HIS A 57 11.42 -13.97 3.79
N ARG A 58 12.18 -13.37 4.73
CA ARG A 58 12.91 -14.12 5.77
C ARG A 58 12.01 -14.84 6.77
N ARG A 59 10.76 -14.40 6.93
CA ARG A 59 9.78 -15.05 7.81
C ARG A 59 9.17 -16.29 7.15
N LEU A 60 9.05 -16.28 5.82
CA LEU A 60 8.39 -17.32 5.05
C LEU A 60 9.35 -18.38 4.49
N PHE A 61 10.63 -18.06 4.33
CA PHE A 61 11.69 -18.92 3.80
C PHE A 61 12.91 -18.90 4.72
#